data_AF-A0A954V7Y7-F1
#
_entry.id   AF-A0A954V7Y7-F1
#
_cell.length_a   1.000
_cell.length_b   1.000
_cell.length_c   1.000
_cell.angle_alpha   90.00
_cell.angle_beta   90.00
_cell.angle_gamma   90.00
#
_symmetry.space_group_name_H-M   'P 1'
#
loop_
_entity.id
_entity.type
_entity.pdbx_description
1 polymer ?
#
loop_
_entity_poly.entity_id
_entity_poly.type
_entity_poly.pdbx_seq_one_letter_code
_entity_poly.pdbx_strand_id
1 'polypeptide(L)'
;MVWTRCQLRGTEVSSLSCSGPPPIAEYSLFVTVCVTLGFTVCGSLVSSVFAADPAGELGENAVKEAYLSVHDGWSADEVLVNDALNARFVAACRQRVAGVADVDCNATLLRLRKAGKLPGDVTKRRRLDHGEYWHAAEIAARSMEDRHEVNIDRVMCDPQLRAEFDRLAGPLAVGVELYRLRKAALALRKSRRLRPELIARVADWEKRVESYGVDELRGRIDEIPRQPGIYIFHDASGYLYVGEAADLRVRLTQHLGGSDRVALADYLREREVDGERSGEGADSGEVRVEMHIFAADSP
;
A
#
# COMPACT_ATOMS: atom_id res chain seq x y z
N MET A 1 37.88 0.60 -21.18
CA MET A 1 37.03 1.63 -21.82
C MET A 1 36.30 2.37 -20.71
N VAL A 2 36.96 3.32 -20.04
CA VAL A 2 36.89 4.77 -20.30
C VAL A 2 35.46 5.27 -20.45
N TRP A 3 34.91 5.73 -19.33
CA TRP A 3 33.71 6.55 -19.24
C TRP A 3 34.10 8.01 -19.54
N THR A 4 33.42 8.65 -20.49
CA THR A 4 33.57 10.09 -20.73
C THR A 4 32.31 10.82 -20.32
N ARG A 5 32.52 11.70 -19.34
CA ARG A 5 31.64 12.70 -18.74
C ARG A 5 31.29 13.76 -19.80
N CYS A 6 30.01 14.08 -19.98
CA CYS A 6 29.62 15.31 -20.69
C CYS A 6 28.96 16.26 -19.70
N GLN A 7 29.49 17.48 -19.68
CA GLN A 7 29.27 18.52 -18.69
C GLN A 7 28.86 19.76 -19.48
N LEU A 8 27.66 20.29 -19.25
CA LEU A 8 27.24 21.57 -19.81
C LEU A 8 26.79 22.51 -18.67
N ARG A 9 27.64 23.52 -18.45
CA ARG A 9 27.28 24.87 -17.97
C ARG A 9 26.51 25.54 -19.13
N GLY A 10 25.53 26.44 -19.00
CA GLY A 10 25.11 27.37 -17.96
C GLY A 10 24.95 28.76 -18.61
N THR A 11 23.80 29.42 -18.44
CA THR A 11 23.54 30.89 -18.52
C THR A 11 22.03 31.12 -18.28
N GLU A 12 21.61 31.65 -17.12
CA GLU A 12 21.28 33.06 -16.83
C GLU A 12 20.11 33.65 -17.64
N VAL A 13 18.97 33.92 -16.98
CA VAL A 13 18.14 35.15 -17.15
C VAL A 13 17.27 35.40 -15.88
N SER A 14 17.58 36.50 -15.18
CA SER A 14 16.75 37.54 -14.55
C SER A 14 15.55 37.24 -13.60
N SER A 15 15.79 37.58 -12.33
CA SER A 15 15.01 38.48 -11.44
C SER A 15 13.56 38.86 -11.78
N LEU A 16 12.65 38.58 -10.83
CA LEU A 16 11.50 39.44 -10.50
C LEU A 16 11.25 39.39 -8.98
N SER A 17 11.23 40.57 -8.36
CA SER A 17 11.08 40.78 -6.92
C SER A 17 9.63 41.04 -6.51
N CYS A 18 9.31 40.61 -5.29
CA CYS A 18 8.49 41.27 -4.27
C CYS A 18 7.06 41.74 -4.60
N SER A 19 6.08 41.12 -3.93
CA SER A 19 5.00 41.85 -3.23
C SER A 19 4.55 41.05 -2.02
N GLY A 20 4.52 41.70 -0.86
CA GLY A 20 4.27 41.11 0.45
C GLY A 20 2.79 40.89 0.78
N PRO A 21 2.49 40.31 1.96
CA PRO A 21 1.13 39.95 2.37
C PRO A 21 0.35 41.15 2.94
N PRO A 22 -0.98 41.23 2.72
CA PRO A 22 -1.84 42.13 3.47
C PRO A 22 -2.24 41.56 4.85
N PRO A 23 -2.72 42.41 5.77
CA PRO A 23 -2.72 42.15 7.21
C PRO A 23 -3.97 41.46 7.76
N ILE A 24 -3.72 40.80 8.89
CA ILE A 24 -4.53 40.46 10.07
C ILE A 24 -5.87 41.21 10.18
N ALA A 25 -6.97 40.46 10.28
CA ALA A 25 -8.27 40.95 10.72
C ALA A 25 -8.58 40.41 12.13
N GLU A 26 -8.75 41.36 13.05
CA GLU A 26 -9.24 41.19 14.41
C GLU A 26 -10.71 40.75 14.41
N TYR A 27 -11.08 39.74 15.21
CA TYR A 27 -12.47 39.54 15.62
C TYR A 27 -12.56 39.14 17.10
N SER A 28 -12.90 40.17 17.88
CA SER A 28 -13.89 40.23 18.95
C SER A 28 -13.94 39.12 20.01
N LEU A 29 -13.50 39.48 21.21
CA LEU A 29 -13.88 38.87 22.48
C LEU A 29 -15.40 38.95 22.69
N PHE A 30 -16.07 37.80 22.79
CA PHE A 30 -17.35 37.72 23.48
C PHE A 30 -17.10 37.41 24.96
N VAL A 31 -17.21 38.44 25.79
CA VAL A 31 -17.32 38.32 27.25
C VAL A 31 -18.75 37.87 27.56
N THR A 32 -18.92 36.60 27.95
CA THR A 32 -20.19 36.15 28.56
C THR A 32 -20.04 36.18 30.07
N VAL A 33 -20.68 37.17 30.68
CA VAL A 33 -20.93 37.25 32.13
C VAL A 33 -22.06 36.26 32.46
N CYS A 34 -21.74 35.13 33.09
CA CYS A 34 -22.74 34.27 33.71
C CYS A 34 -22.84 34.59 35.19
N VAL A 35 -24.02 35.10 35.56
CA VAL A 35 -24.47 35.42 36.92
C VAL A 35 -24.48 34.17 37.79
N THR A 36 -23.82 34.25 38.94
CA THR A 36 -23.88 33.26 40.02
C THR A 36 -25.20 33.35 40.76
N LEU A 37 -26.01 32.29 40.71
CA LEU A 37 -27.08 32.04 41.66
C LEU A 37 -26.81 30.71 42.37
N GLY A 38 -26.61 30.82 43.68
CA GLY A 38 -26.34 29.69 44.56
C GLY A 38 -27.57 28.82 44.77
N PHE A 39 -27.34 27.52 44.80
CA PHE A 39 -28.20 26.56 45.47
C PHE A 39 -27.33 25.49 46.14
N THR A 40 -27.48 25.38 47.46
CA THR A 40 -26.90 24.34 48.30
C THR A 40 -27.98 23.33 48.61
N VAL A 41 -27.91 22.10 48.07
CA VAL A 41 -28.52 20.90 48.70
C VAL A 41 -27.74 19.62 48.33
N CYS A 42 -27.18 19.00 49.38
CA CYS A 42 -27.07 17.57 49.69
C CYS A 42 -27.04 16.49 48.58
N GLY A 43 -25.86 15.86 48.45
CA GLY A 43 -25.62 14.41 48.39
C GLY A 43 -26.58 13.48 47.65
N SER A 44 -26.12 12.92 46.52
CA SER A 44 -26.24 11.49 46.16
C SER A 44 -25.42 11.16 44.91
N LEU A 45 -24.58 10.13 45.03
CA LEU A 45 -23.98 9.26 44.01
C LEU A 45 -23.76 9.86 42.61
N VAL A 46 -22.53 10.31 42.38
CA VAL A 46 -21.96 10.62 41.06
C VAL A 46 -21.83 9.31 40.26
N SER A 47 -22.85 8.99 39.46
CA SER A 47 -22.61 8.26 38.21
C SER A 47 -22.15 9.29 37.19
N SER A 48 -20.85 9.58 37.18
CA SER A 48 -20.22 10.31 36.10
C SER A 48 -20.31 9.45 34.84
N VAL A 49 -21.33 9.71 34.03
CA VAL A 49 -21.31 9.38 32.61
C VAL A 49 -20.05 10.05 32.06
N PHE A 50 -19.04 9.25 31.76
CA PHE A 50 -17.87 9.70 31.01
C PHE A 50 -18.38 10.16 29.64
N ALA A 51 -18.63 11.47 29.52
CA ALA A 51 -18.55 12.12 28.24
C ALA A 51 -17.13 11.84 27.74
N ALA A 52 -17.01 11.03 26.69
CA ALA A 52 -15.76 10.88 25.98
C ALA A 52 -15.39 12.27 25.47
N ASP A 53 -14.36 12.88 26.08
CA ASP A 53 -13.75 14.08 25.56
C ASP A 53 -13.43 13.87 24.07
N PRO A 54 -13.63 14.88 23.20
CA PRO A 54 -13.14 14.80 21.84
C PRO A 54 -11.63 14.50 21.91
N ALA A 55 -11.21 13.41 21.26
CA ALA A 55 -9.84 12.91 21.31
C ALA A 55 -8.85 14.08 21.24
N GLY A 56 -8.08 14.26 22.32
CA GLY A 56 -7.13 15.37 22.39
C GLY A 56 -6.16 15.29 21.23
N GLU A 57 -5.89 16.43 20.58
CA GLU A 57 -4.92 16.48 19.50
C GLU A 57 -3.52 16.13 20.04
N LEU A 58 -2.89 15.11 19.46
CA LEU A 58 -1.59 14.65 19.89
C LEU A 58 -0.48 15.62 19.44
N GLY A 59 -0.03 16.47 20.35
CA GLY A 59 1.07 17.41 20.08
C GLY A 59 2.43 16.73 19.86
N GLU A 60 3.30 17.35 19.05
CA GLU A 60 4.66 16.84 18.75
C GLU A 60 5.47 16.54 20.03
N ASN A 61 5.37 17.40 21.05
CA ASN A 61 6.15 17.26 22.29
C ASN A 61 5.74 16.03 23.10
N ALA A 62 4.44 15.72 23.17
CA ALA A 62 3.96 14.53 23.84
C ALA A 62 4.53 13.25 23.21
N VAL A 63 4.65 13.21 21.89
CA VAL A 63 5.27 12.08 21.16
C VAL A 63 6.77 11.99 21.41
N LYS A 64 7.49 13.12 21.39
CA LYS A 64 8.93 13.14 21.66
C LYS A 64 9.25 12.60 23.05
N GLU A 65 8.51 13.04 24.06
CA GLU A 65 8.67 12.60 25.44
C GLU A 65 8.29 11.13 25.62
N ALA A 66 7.16 10.69 25.05
CA ALA A 66 6.75 9.30 25.08
C ALA A 66 7.82 8.40 24.45
N TYR A 67 8.35 8.78 23.29
CA TYR A 67 9.45 8.08 22.63
C TYR A 67 10.71 8.03 23.50
N LEU A 68 11.17 9.15 24.06
CA LEU A 68 12.34 9.18 24.95
C LEU A 68 12.19 8.27 26.17
N SER A 69 10.99 8.17 26.72
CA SER A 69 10.74 7.34 27.90
C SER A 69 10.77 5.83 27.64
N VAL A 70 10.63 5.40 26.38
CA VAL A 70 10.46 3.97 26.05
C VAL A 70 11.42 3.41 25.00
N HIS A 71 12.06 4.26 24.18
CA HIS A 71 12.80 3.79 23.01
C HIS A 71 14.05 2.98 23.37
N ASP A 72 14.65 3.18 24.55
CA ASP A 72 15.76 2.35 25.06
C ASP A 72 16.88 2.16 24.02
N GLY A 73 17.26 3.25 23.34
CA GLY A 73 18.29 3.27 22.29
C GLY A 73 17.84 2.71 20.93
N TRP A 74 16.63 2.17 20.80
CA TRP A 74 16.08 1.73 19.53
C TRP A 74 15.63 2.91 18.67
N SER A 75 15.61 2.71 17.35
CA SER A 75 15.10 3.69 16.39
C SER A 75 13.58 3.72 16.36
N ALA A 76 12.99 4.83 15.91
CA ALA A 76 11.55 4.95 15.66
C ALA A 76 10.97 3.82 14.78
N ASP A 77 11.69 3.41 13.73
CA ASP A 77 11.23 2.31 12.86
C ASP A 77 11.18 0.97 13.62
N GLU A 78 12.08 0.77 14.59
CA GLU A 78 12.11 -0.45 15.41
C GLU A 78 10.96 -0.43 16.43
N VAL A 79 10.75 0.72 17.08
CA VAL A 79 9.61 0.94 17.99
C VAL A 79 8.28 0.71 17.28
N LEU A 80 8.20 1.02 15.98
CA LEU A 80 6.99 0.79 15.19
C LEU A 80 6.69 -0.69 14.93
N VAL A 81 7.70 -1.47 14.51
CA VAL A 81 7.48 -2.85 14.01
C VAL A 81 7.55 -3.92 15.11
N ASN A 82 8.17 -3.61 16.24
CA ASN A 82 8.24 -4.51 17.40
C ASN A 82 7.01 -4.29 18.30
N ASP A 83 6.16 -5.31 18.45
CA ASP A 83 4.89 -5.19 19.19
C ASP A 83 5.08 -4.74 20.64
N ALA A 84 6.10 -5.26 21.34
CA ALA A 84 6.35 -4.91 22.73
C ALA A 84 6.82 -3.45 22.90
N LEU A 85 7.70 -2.98 22.01
CA LEU A 85 8.13 -1.57 22.01
C LEU A 85 6.99 -0.65 21.60
N ASN A 86 6.20 -1.04 20.59
CA ASN A 86 5.08 -0.25 20.09
C ASN A 86 3.99 -0.10 21.16
N ALA A 87 3.63 -1.19 21.83
CA ALA A 87 2.64 -1.17 22.92
C ALA A 87 3.08 -0.24 24.07
N ARG A 88 4.37 -0.30 24.46
CA ARG A 88 4.93 0.62 25.47
C ARG A 88 4.88 2.08 25.02
N PHE A 89 5.21 2.34 23.76
CA PHE A 89 5.16 3.68 23.18
C PHE A 89 3.74 4.25 23.14
N VAL A 90 2.78 3.50 22.61
CA VAL A 90 1.36 3.91 22.55
C VAL A 90 0.80 4.13 23.96
N ALA A 91 1.13 3.25 24.92
CA ALA A 91 0.74 3.45 26.31
C ALA A 91 1.31 4.76 26.89
N ALA A 92 2.58 5.07 26.61
CA ALA A 92 3.21 6.32 27.04
C ALA A 92 2.61 7.57 26.36
N CYS A 93 2.11 7.46 25.12
CA CYS A 93 1.34 8.51 24.47
C CYS A 93 -0.03 8.71 25.13
N ARG A 94 -0.76 7.62 25.43
CA ARG A 94 -2.07 7.67 26.08
C ARG A 94 -2.04 8.21 27.51
N GLN A 95 -0.93 8.04 28.21
CA GLN A 95 -0.70 8.67 29.53
C GLN A 95 -0.63 10.19 29.45
N ARG A 96 -0.28 10.75 28.29
CA ARG A 96 -0.16 12.20 28.07
C ARG A 96 -1.41 12.79 27.44
N VAL A 97 -2.05 12.05 26.54
CA VAL A 97 -3.28 12.46 25.86
C VAL A 97 -4.25 11.29 25.88
N ALA A 98 -5.31 11.41 26.69
CA ALA A 98 -6.32 10.38 26.80
C ALA A 98 -7.06 10.20 25.45
N GLY A 99 -7.37 8.96 25.10
CA GLY A 99 -8.15 8.65 23.89
C GLY A 99 -7.41 8.78 22.56
N VAL A 100 -6.10 9.06 22.55
CA VAL A 100 -5.32 9.13 21.31
C VAL A 100 -5.25 7.76 20.62
N ALA A 101 -5.47 7.76 19.30
CA ALA A 101 -5.40 6.55 18.48
C ALA A 101 -3.96 6.13 18.17
N ASP A 102 -3.70 4.83 18.13
CA ASP A 102 -2.38 4.24 17.90
C ASP A 102 -1.77 4.71 16.58
N VAL A 103 -2.63 4.81 15.56
CA VAL A 103 -2.25 5.26 14.23
C VAL A 103 -1.73 6.69 14.24
N ASP A 104 -2.29 7.56 15.08
CA ASP A 104 -1.86 8.95 15.20
C ASP A 104 -0.55 9.06 15.98
N CYS A 105 -0.38 8.26 17.03
CA CYS A 105 0.90 8.14 17.74
C CYS A 105 2.02 7.70 16.80
N ASN A 106 1.80 6.60 16.09
CA ASN A 106 2.77 6.00 15.18
C ASN A 106 3.06 6.89 13.98
N ALA A 107 2.04 7.50 13.37
CA ALA A 107 2.19 8.41 12.24
C ALA A 107 2.97 9.68 12.63
N THR A 108 2.68 10.25 13.81
CA THR A 108 3.40 11.42 14.31
C THR A 108 4.85 11.07 14.63
N LEU A 109 5.11 9.90 15.23
CA LEU A 109 6.46 9.38 15.46
C LEU A 109 7.27 9.31 14.16
N LEU A 110 6.72 8.68 13.11
CA LEU A 110 7.40 8.59 11.82
C LEU A 110 7.59 9.95 11.16
N ARG A 111 6.62 10.86 11.26
CA ARG A 111 6.73 12.23 10.73
C ARG A 111 7.88 12.99 11.38
N LEU A 112 7.95 12.98 12.71
CA LEU A 112 9.03 13.59 13.48
C LEU A 112 10.39 12.99 13.11
N ARG A 113 10.46 11.67 12.95
CA ARG A 113 11.66 10.97 12.51
C ARG A 113 12.13 11.43 11.13
N LYS A 114 11.21 11.50 10.16
CA LYS A 114 11.51 11.93 8.78
C LYS A 114 11.95 13.39 8.72
N ALA A 115 11.41 14.23 9.61
CA ALA A 115 11.80 15.62 9.76
C ALA A 115 13.12 15.82 10.55
N GLY A 116 13.74 14.76 11.07
CA GLY A 116 14.93 14.88 11.92
C GLY A 116 14.69 15.54 13.28
N LYS A 117 13.43 15.57 13.75
CA LYS A 117 12.99 16.24 14.98
C LYS A 117 12.90 15.32 16.20
N LEU A 118 13.26 14.03 16.06
CA LEU A 118 13.25 13.11 17.20
C LEU A 118 14.51 13.30 18.06
N PRO A 119 14.34 13.54 19.37
CA PRO A 119 15.46 13.61 20.30
C PRO A 119 15.97 12.21 20.67
N GLY A 120 17.17 12.17 21.28
CA GLY A 120 17.78 10.97 21.82
C GLY A 120 18.62 10.19 20.83
N ASP A 121 19.70 9.59 21.32
CA ASP A 121 20.63 8.82 20.49
C ASP A 121 20.08 7.43 20.19
N VAL A 122 20.20 7.01 18.93
CA VAL A 122 19.88 5.65 18.49
C VAL A 122 21.14 4.80 18.59
N THR A 123 21.28 4.07 19.70
CA THR A 123 22.45 3.24 20.00
C THR A 123 22.26 1.76 19.63
N LYS A 124 21.01 1.29 19.45
CA LYS A 124 20.69 -0.09 19.10
C LYS A 124 20.26 -0.23 17.66
N ARG A 125 20.84 -1.21 16.96
CA ARG A 125 20.47 -1.57 15.60
C ARG A 125 20.46 -3.08 15.43
N ARG A 126 19.33 -3.63 15.01
CA ARG A 126 19.23 -5.02 14.59
C ARG A 126 19.17 -5.07 13.06
N ARG A 127 20.25 -5.52 12.42
CA ARG A 127 20.25 -5.86 11.01
C ARG A 127 19.73 -7.28 10.86
N LEU A 128 18.84 -7.50 9.91
CA LEU A 128 18.36 -8.83 9.55
C LEU A 128 18.72 -9.06 8.10
N ASP A 129 19.09 -10.30 7.78
CA ASP A 129 18.98 -10.78 6.42
C ASP A 129 17.52 -11.14 6.15
N HIS A 130 17.05 -10.66 5.01
CA HIS A 130 15.66 -10.76 4.56
C HIS A 130 15.51 -11.72 3.37
N GLY A 131 16.62 -12.18 2.75
CA GLY A 131 16.59 -12.87 1.45
C GLY A 131 15.56 -13.99 1.34
N GLU A 132 15.50 -14.87 2.35
CA GLU A 132 14.61 -16.05 2.36
C GLU A 132 13.11 -15.71 2.38
N TYR A 133 12.71 -14.54 2.87
CA TYR A 133 11.30 -14.16 3.07
C TYR A 133 10.96 -12.77 2.52
N TRP A 134 11.86 -12.21 1.72
CA TRP A 134 11.71 -10.89 1.11
C TRP A 134 10.48 -10.85 0.20
N HIS A 135 10.26 -11.92 -0.58
CA HIS A 135 9.16 -12.07 -1.51
C HIS A 135 7.80 -12.02 -0.82
N ALA A 136 7.65 -12.70 0.33
CA ALA A 136 6.42 -12.70 1.11
C ALA A 136 6.05 -11.30 1.61
N ALA A 137 7.04 -10.56 2.13
CA ALA A 137 6.84 -9.19 2.58
C ALA A 137 6.51 -8.23 1.42
N GLU A 138 7.10 -8.46 0.24
CA GLU A 138 6.82 -7.66 -0.96
C GLU A 138 5.40 -7.88 -1.48
N ILE A 139 4.99 -9.14 -1.67
CA ILE A 139 3.63 -9.49 -2.13
C ILE A 139 2.61 -8.87 -1.18
N ALA A 140 2.75 -9.08 0.13
CA ALA A 140 1.84 -8.53 1.12
C ALA A 140 1.83 -6.99 1.12
N ALA A 141 3.00 -6.34 1.01
CA ALA A 141 3.07 -4.89 0.96
C ALA A 141 2.35 -4.32 -0.27
N ARG A 142 2.54 -4.92 -1.45
CA ARG A 142 1.85 -4.53 -2.69
C ARG A 142 0.34 -4.71 -2.57
N SER A 143 -0.11 -5.88 -2.11
CA SER A 143 -1.53 -6.13 -1.91
C SER A 143 -2.19 -5.13 -0.95
N MET A 144 -1.46 -4.69 0.09
CA MET A 144 -1.97 -3.68 1.01
C MET A 144 -2.01 -2.28 0.38
N GLU A 145 -0.97 -1.90 -0.39
CA GLU A 145 -0.95 -0.62 -1.11
C GLU A 145 -2.07 -0.54 -2.14
N ASP A 146 -2.32 -1.63 -2.88
CA ASP A 146 -3.37 -1.70 -3.90
C ASP A 146 -4.77 -1.70 -3.29
N ARG A 147 -5.01 -2.48 -2.22
CA ARG A 147 -6.34 -2.64 -1.61
C ARG A 147 -6.82 -1.41 -0.85
N HIS A 148 -5.91 -0.73 -0.17
CA HIS A 148 -6.24 0.34 0.77
C HIS A 148 -5.81 1.72 0.28
N GLU A 149 -5.18 1.82 -0.90
CA GLU A 149 -4.66 3.06 -1.48
C GLU A 149 -3.74 3.86 -0.52
N VAL A 150 -3.00 3.15 0.33
CA VAL A 150 -2.10 3.75 1.33
C VAL A 150 -0.72 3.14 1.26
N ASN A 151 0.31 3.94 1.53
CA ASN A 151 1.68 3.42 1.56
C ASN A 151 1.94 2.49 2.76
N ILE A 152 3.01 1.70 2.66
CA ILE A 152 3.40 0.77 3.73
C ILE A 152 3.68 1.45 5.09
N ASP A 153 4.02 2.74 5.14
CA ASP A 153 4.18 3.44 6.43
C ASP A 153 2.84 3.57 7.14
N ARG A 154 1.78 3.91 6.40
CA ARG A 154 0.42 3.98 6.96
C ARG A 154 -0.05 2.61 7.42
N VAL A 155 0.20 1.57 6.62
CA VAL A 155 -0.12 0.17 6.98
C VAL A 155 0.54 -0.22 8.31
N MET A 156 1.81 0.12 8.52
CA MET A 156 2.53 -0.24 9.76
C MET A 156 2.11 0.59 10.98
N CYS A 157 1.61 1.82 10.76
CA CYS A 157 1.11 2.68 11.83
C CYS A 157 -0.25 2.25 12.37
N ASP A 158 -1.12 1.75 11.51
CA ASP A 158 -2.49 1.36 11.86
C ASP A 158 -2.55 -0.10 12.33
N PRO A 159 -2.97 -0.40 13.58
CA PRO A 159 -3.03 -1.77 14.08
C PRO A 159 -3.90 -2.71 13.25
N GLN A 160 -4.99 -2.22 12.65
CA GLN A 160 -5.91 -3.03 11.85
C GLN A 160 -5.26 -3.39 10.51
N LEU A 161 -4.68 -2.41 9.82
CA LEU A 161 -3.97 -2.65 8.56
C LEU A 161 -2.71 -3.50 8.79
N ARG A 162 -1.99 -3.30 9.90
CA ARG A 162 -0.83 -4.13 10.26
C ARG A 162 -1.22 -5.58 10.48
N ALA A 163 -2.34 -5.83 11.17
CA ALA A 163 -2.85 -7.18 11.36
C ALA A 163 -3.30 -7.83 10.04
N GLU A 164 -3.83 -7.04 9.10
CA GLU A 164 -4.15 -7.53 7.76
C GLU A 164 -2.91 -7.86 6.94
N PHE A 165 -1.89 -7.00 6.98
CA PHE A 165 -0.58 -7.29 6.41
C PHE A 165 -0.02 -8.62 6.96
N ASP A 166 -0.10 -8.84 8.27
CA ASP A 166 0.36 -10.08 8.89
C ASP A 166 -0.42 -11.32 8.40
N ARG A 167 -1.74 -11.20 8.22
CA ARG A 167 -2.58 -12.27 7.66
C ARG A 167 -2.22 -12.61 6.22
N LEU A 168 -1.78 -11.63 5.43
CA LEU A 168 -1.33 -11.84 4.05
C LEU A 168 0.10 -12.39 3.99
N ALA A 169 1.02 -11.84 4.78
CA ALA A 169 2.43 -12.19 4.72
C ALA A 169 2.76 -13.53 5.38
N GLY A 170 2.08 -13.87 6.49
CA GLY A 170 2.36 -15.07 7.28
C GLY A 170 2.29 -16.38 6.48
N PRO A 171 1.20 -16.65 5.74
CA PRO A 171 1.08 -17.86 4.93
C PRO A 171 2.11 -17.97 3.81
N LEU A 172 2.64 -16.84 3.32
CA LEU A 172 3.65 -16.82 2.24
C LEU A 172 5.06 -17.17 2.73
N ALA A 173 5.31 -17.11 4.04
CA ALA A 173 6.60 -17.40 4.65
C ALA A 173 6.43 -18.19 5.97
N VAL A 174 6.00 -19.44 5.85
CA VAL A 174 5.76 -20.33 6.99
C VAL A 174 7.03 -20.47 7.85
N GLY A 175 6.86 -20.33 9.17
CA GLY A 175 7.95 -20.41 10.14
C GLY A 175 8.76 -19.12 10.31
N VAL A 176 8.48 -18.07 9.55
CA VAL A 176 9.10 -16.75 9.73
C VAL A 176 8.28 -15.91 10.70
N GLU A 177 8.95 -15.32 11.70
CA GLU A 177 8.32 -14.41 12.63
C GLU A 177 7.76 -13.15 11.94
N LEU A 178 6.52 -12.76 12.27
CA LEU A 178 5.84 -11.58 11.70
C LEU A 178 6.65 -10.29 11.86
N TYR A 179 7.34 -10.12 12.99
CA TYR A 179 8.27 -9.02 13.22
C TYR A 179 9.31 -8.88 12.08
N ARG A 180 9.85 -10.00 11.59
CA ARG A 180 10.84 -10.01 10.50
C ARG A 180 10.21 -9.60 9.18
N LEU A 181 8.98 -10.07 8.91
CA LEU A 181 8.21 -9.71 7.71
C LEU A 181 7.88 -8.22 7.65
N ARG A 182 7.36 -7.64 8.75
CA ARG A 182 7.09 -6.19 8.87
C ARG A 182 8.36 -5.36 8.67
N LYS A 183 9.47 -5.82 9.25
CA LYS A 183 10.77 -5.16 9.09
C LYS A 183 11.30 -5.24 7.66
N ALA A 184 11.11 -6.36 6.97
CA ALA A 184 11.42 -6.50 5.56
C ALA A 184 10.58 -5.55 4.70
N ALA A 185 9.29 -5.37 4.99
CA ALA A 185 8.43 -4.41 4.31
C ALA A 185 8.91 -2.95 4.46
N LEU A 186 9.37 -2.55 5.65
CA LEU A 186 10.01 -1.23 5.82
C LEU A 186 11.36 -1.13 5.09
N ALA A 187 12.11 -2.23 4.97
CA ALA A 187 13.37 -2.25 4.21
C ALA A 187 13.13 -2.08 2.70
N LEU A 188 12.13 -2.79 2.16
CA LEU A 188 11.60 -2.69 0.80
C LEU A 188 11.23 -1.24 0.43
N ARG A 189 10.52 -0.55 1.32
CA ARG A 189 10.20 0.87 1.18
C ARG A 189 11.46 1.74 1.08
N LYS A 190 12.42 1.53 1.99
CA LYS A 190 13.66 2.33 2.05
C LYS A 190 14.55 2.12 0.84
N SER A 191 14.60 0.91 0.30
CA SER A 191 15.30 0.60 -0.95
C SER A 191 14.52 1.03 -2.19
N ARG A 192 13.34 1.64 -2.03
CA ARG A 192 12.43 2.08 -3.11
C ARG A 192 11.95 0.94 -4.02
N ARG A 193 12.07 -0.31 -3.58
CA ARG A 193 11.60 -1.50 -4.31
C ARG A 193 10.08 -1.64 -4.35
N LEU A 194 9.37 -0.98 -3.44
CA LEU A 194 7.91 -0.82 -3.51
C LEU A 194 7.45 0.26 -4.49
N ARG A 195 8.36 0.98 -5.17
CA ARG A 195 7.90 1.86 -6.25
C ARG A 195 7.47 1.02 -7.44
N PRO A 196 6.33 1.31 -8.08
CA PRO A 196 5.98 0.68 -9.34
C PRO A 196 6.90 1.27 -10.41
N GLU A 197 8.10 0.70 -10.60
CA GLU A 197 8.88 1.04 -11.79
C GLU A 197 8.29 0.40 -13.04
N LEU A 198 7.55 -0.72 -12.92
CA LEU A 198 6.89 -1.33 -14.07
C LEU A 198 5.50 -0.73 -14.35
N ILE A 199 4.55 -0.71 -13.41
CA ILE A 199 3.17 -0.29 -13.76
C ILE A 199 3.09 1.19 -14.18
N ALA A 200 3.87 2.08 -13.55
CA ALA A 200 3.91 3.49 -13.95
C ALA A 200 4.67 3.74 -15.27
N ARG A 201 5.53 2.80 -15.72
CA ARG A 201 6.18 2.86 -17.06
C ARG A 201 5.38 2.11 -18.13
N VAL A 202 4.63 1.08 -17.75
CA VAL A 202 3.73 0.32 -18.62
C VAL A 202 2.48 1.14 -18.98
N ALA A 203 2.11 2.13 -18.17
CA ALA A 203 1.06 3.08 -18.50
C ALA A 203 1.42 4.03 -19.68
N ASP A 204 2.71 4.16 -20.00
CA ASP A 204 3.24 5.02 -21.07
C ASP A 204 3.69 4.24 -22.31
N TRP A 205 3.62 2.90 -22.29
CA TRP A 205 3.74 2.14 -23.52
C TRP A 205 2.41 2.25 -24.25
N GLU A 206 2.43 2.47 -25.56
CA GLU A 206 1.25 2.50 -26.45
C GLU A 206 0.56 1.14 -26.45
N LYS A 207 0.01 0.77 -25.30
CA LYS A 207 -0.48 -0.55 -24.97
C LYS A 207 -1.90 -0.61 -25.50
N ARG A 208 -2.10 -1.51 -26.46
CA ARG A 208 -3.43 -1.83 -26.94
C ARG A 208 -3.97 -2.97 -26.09
N VAL A 209 -5.10 -2.71 -25.43
CA VAL A 209 -5.85 -3.74 -24.71
C VAL A 209 -6.97 -4.23 -25.60
N GLU A 210 -7.01 -5.54 -25.85
CA GLU A 210 -8.08 -6.18 -26.60
C GLU A 210 -8.66 -7.34 -25.78
N SER A 211 -9.98 -7.55 -25.81
CA SER A 211 -10.66 -8.61 -25.07
C SER A 211 -11.61 -9.35 -26.00
N TYR A 212 -11.51 -10.69 -25.99
CA TYR A 212 -12.31 -11.57 -26.84
C TYR A 212 -12.87 -12.73 -26.02
N GLY A 213 -14.07 -13.20 -26.38
CA GLY A 213 -14.52 -14.53 -25.95
C GLY A 213 -13.59 -15.59 -26.53
N VAL A 214 -13.39 -16.72 -25.84
CA VAL A 214 -12.48 -17.79 -26.31
C VAL A 214 -12.87 -18.29 -27.71
N ASP A 215 -14.16 -18.45 -28.00
CA ASP A 215 -14.63 -18.93 -29.31
C ASP A 215 -14.51 -17.87 -30.41
N GLU A 216 -14.77 -16.60 -30.07
CA GLU A 216 -14.49 -15.48 -30.97
C GLU A 216 -13.01 -15.42 -31.32
N LEU A 217 -12.14 -15.56 -30.31
CA LEU A 217 -10.69 -15.54 -30.48
C LEU A 217 -10.20 -16.70 -31.35
N ARG A 218 -10.81 -17.89 -31.24
CA ARG A 218 -10.50 -19.03 -32.14
C ARG A 218 -10.76 -18.70 -33.59
N GLY A 219 -11.91 -18.09 -33.89
CA GLY A 219 -12.27 -17.69 -35.26
C GLY A 219 -11.36 -16.60 -35.82
N ARG A 220 -10.70 -15.83 -34.96
CA ARG A 220 -9.91 -14.65 -35.31
C ARG A 220 -8.43 -14.78 -34.95
N ILE A 221 -7.96 -15.99 -34.65
CA ILE A 221 -6.59 -16.20 -34.13
C ILE A 221 -5.52 -15.70 -35.11
N ASP A 222 -5.79 -15.77 -36.41
CA ASP A 222 -4.91 -15.28 -37.47
C ASP A 222 -4.86 -13.75 -37.60
N GLU A 223 -5.80 -13.03 -36.97
CA GLU A 223 -5.83 -11.56 -36.91
C GLU A 223 -5.00 -11.01 -35.75
N ILE A 224 -4.72 -11.82 -34.72
CA ILE A 224 -3.99 -11.40 -33.53
C ILE A 224 -2.56 -11.00 -33.88
N PRO A 225 -2.05 -9.84 -33.45
CA PRO A 225 -0.71 -9.39 -33.80
C PRO A 225 0.38 -10.33 -33.26
N ARG A 226 1.46 -10.47 -34.03
CA ARG A 226 2.70 -11.15 -33.61
C ARG A 226 3.60 -10.18 -32.83
N GLN A 227 3.09 -9.72 -31.71
CA GLN A 227 3.76 -8.77 -30.81
C GLN A 227 3.94 -9.37 -29.42
N PRO A 228 4.92 -8.88 -28.65
CA PRO A 228 5.03 -9.26 -27.25
C PRO A 228 3.83 -8.74 -26.45
N GLY A 229 3.47 -9.45 -25.39
CA GLY A 229 2.36 -9.02 -24.54
C GLY A 229 2.07 -9.94 -23.37
N ILE A 230 1.19 -9.46 -22.51
CA ILE A 230 0.57 -10.25 -21.43
C ILE A 230 -0.82 -10.66 -21.87
N TYR A 231 -1.25 -11.87 -21.54
CA TYR A 231 -2.61 -12.33 -21.79
C TYR A 231 -3.20 -12.96 -20.54
N ILE A 232 -4.48 -12.73 -20.34
CA ILE A 232 -5.21 -13.09 -19.12
C ILE A 232 -6.49 -13.82 -19.53
N PHE A 233 -6.59 -15.10 -19.14
CA PHE A 233 -7.85 -15.84 -19.20
C PHE A 233 -8.63 -15.58 -17.91
N HIS A 234 -9.90 -15.20 -18.04
CA HIS A 234 -10.78 -14.96 -16.91
C HIS A 234 -12.23 -15.28 -17.26
N ASP A 235 -13.04 -15.50 -16.24
CA ASP A 235 -14.49 -15.56 -16.34
C ASP A 235 -15.13 -14.83 -15.15
N ALA A 236 -16.44 -15.02 -14.94
CA ALA A 236 -17.16 -14.40 -13.81
C ALA A 236 -16.64 -14.82 -12.42
N SER A 237 -15.91 -15.94 -12.30
CA SER A 237 -15.29 -16.40 -11.06
C SER A 237 -13.93 -15.75 -10.76
N GLY A 238 -13.32 -15.11 -11.76
CA GLY A 238 -12.05 -14.39 -11.65
C GLY A 238 -11.01 -14.86 -12.65
N TYR A 239 -9.73 -14.65 -12.32
CA TYR A 239 -8.60 -14.99 -13.18
C TYR A 239 -8.33 -16.49 -13.17
N LEU A 240 -8.31 -17.09 -14.36
CA LEU A 240 -8.04 -18.50 -14.57
C LEU A 240 -6.55 -18.73 -14.86
N TYR A 241 -5.96 -17.85 -15.68
CA TYR A 241 -4.57 -17.96 -16.09
C TYR A 241 -4.02 -16.61 -16.53
N VAL A 242 -2.76 -16.33 -16.20
CA VAL A 242 -2.01 -15.18 -16.69
C VAL A 242 -0.72 -15.69 -17.29
N GLY A 243 -0.38 -15.21 -18.49
CA GLY A 243 0.88 -15.53 -19.13
C GLY A 243 1.45 -14.34 -19.88
N GLU A 244 2.73 -14.42 -20.19
CA GLU A 244 3.42 -13.51 -21.10
C GLU A 244 3.89 -14.28 -22.34
N ALA A 245 4.06 -13.56 -23.44
CA ALA A 245 4.60 -14.11 -24.68
C ALA A 245 5.40 -13.06 -25.44
N ALA A 246 6.46 -13.49 -26.13
CA ALA A 246 7.14 -12.68 -27.14
C ALA A 246 6.35 -12.60 -28.46
N ASP A 247 5.50 -13.59 -28.74
CA ASP A 247 4.56 -13.63 -29.86
C ASP A 247 3.20 -14.12 -29.33
N LEU A 248 2.27 -13.18 -29.09
CA LEU A 248 0.93 -13.46 -28.57
C LEU A 248 0.16 -14.44 -29.44
N ARG A 249 0.23 -14.31 -30.78
CA ARG A 249 -0.48 -15.21 -31.69
C ARG A 249 -0.04 -16.65 -31.48
N VAL A 250 1.28 -16.91 -31.55
CA VAL A 250 1.82 -18.26 -31.39
C VAL A 250 1.41 -18.85 -30.05
N ARG A 251 1.49 -18.07 -28.97
CA ARG A 251 1.19 -18.57 -27.64
C ARG A 251 -0.31 -18.83 -27.45
N LEU A 252 -1.18 -17.97 -27.94
CA LEU A 252 -2.62 -18.15 -27.85
C LEU A 252 -3.09 -19.30 -28.74
N THR A 253 -2.52 -19.50 -29.93
CA THR A 253 -2.79 -20.69 -30.75
C THR A 253 -2.47 -21.98 -29.98
N GLN A 254 -1.36 -22.02 -29.22
CA GLN A 254 -1.02 -23.18 -28.39
C GLN A 254 -2.07 -23.42 -27.30
N HIS A 255 -2.52 -22.37 -26.62
CA HIS A 255 -3.55 -22.50 -25.57
C HIS A 255 -4.89 -22.97 -26.13
N LEU A 256 -5.34 -22.37 -27.25
CA LEU A 256 -6.64 -22.66 -27.87
C LEU A 256 -6.69 -24.00 -28.62
N GLY A 257 -5.53 -24.49 -29.09
CA GLY A 257 -5.38 -25.75 -29.84
C GLY A 257 -5.14 -27.00 -28.97
N GLY A 258 -5.31 -26.91 -27.65
CA GLY A 258 -5.11 -28.01 -26.70
C GLY A 258 -3.95 -27.79 -25.73
N SER A 259 -3.90 -26.59 -25.13
CA SER A 259 -2.85 -26.06 -24.24
C SER A 259 -1.83 -27.05 -23.69
N ASP A 260 -0.55 -26.68 -23.78
CA ASP A 260 0.55 -27.28 -23.00
C ASP A 260 0.31 -27.27 -21.47
N ARG A 261 -0.65 -26.47 -20.99
CA ARG A 261 -1.15 -26.46 -19.62
C ARG A 261 -2.43 -27.29 -19.53
N VAL A 262 -2.26 -28.53 -19.10
CA VAL A 262 -3.33 -29.53 -18.94
C VAL A 262 -4.56 -28.97 -18.21
N ALA A 263 -4.38 -28.28 -17.08
CA ALA A 263 -5.48 -27.73 -16.30
C ALA A 263 -6.30 -26.65 -17.04
N LEU A 264 -5.65 -25.78 -17.82
CA LEU A 264 -6.36 -24.78 -18.63
C LEU A 264 -7.07 -25.44 -19.81
N ALA A 265 -6.42 -26.41 -20.47
CA ALA A 265 -7.05 -27.17 -21.54
C ALA A 265 -8.28 -27.96 -21.08
N ASP A 266 -8.21 -28.57 -19.89
CA ASP A 266 -9.35 -29.28 -19.29
C ASP A 266 -10.49 -28.31 -19.01
N TYR A 267 -10.21 -27.16 -18.38
CA TYR A 267 -11.22 -26.15 -18.07
C TYR A 267 -11.93 -25.59 -19.31
N LEU A 268 -11.18 -25.26 -20.36
CA LEU A 268 -11.75 -24.76 -21.61
C LEU A 268 -12.63 -25.82 -22.30
N ARG A 269 -12.19 -27.09 -22.30
CA ARG A 269 -12.96 -28.21 -22.85
C ARG A 269 -14.25 -28.47 -22.08
N GLU A 270 -14.22 -28.42 -20.75
CA GLU A 270 -15.41 -28.60 -19.91
C GLU A 270 -16.48 -27.54 -20.24
N ARG A 271 -16.07 -26.27 -20.41
CA ARG A 271 -16.99 -25.17 -20.72
C ARG A 271 -17.56 -25.21 -22.14
N GLU A 272 -16.82 -25.72 -23.12
CA GLU A 272 -17.35 -25.97 -24.47
C GLU A 272 -18.51 -26.97 -24.47
N VAL A 273 -18.36 -28.06 -23.71
CA VAL A 273 -19.38 -29.12 -23.64
C VAL A 273 -20.65 -28.64 -22.94
N ASP A 274 -20.53 -27.75 -21.95
CA ASP A 274 -21.66 -27.18 -21.22
C ASP A 274 -22.40 -26.08 -22.02
N GLY A 275 -21.68 -25.33 -22.85
CA GLY A 275 -22.23 -24.28 -23.72
C GLY A 275 -23.15 -24.82 -24.83
N GLU A 276 -22.82 -25.96 -25.42
CA GLU A 276 -23.64 -26.58 -26.48
C GLU A 276 -24.99 -27.14 -25.98
N ARG A 277 -25.12 -27.40 -24.67
CA ARG A 277 -26.36 -27.95 -24.07
C ARG A 277 -27.35 -26.89 -23.61
N SER A 278 -26.92 -25.63 -23.48
CA SER A 278 -27.69 -24.58 -22.84
C SER A 278 -28.05 -23.51 -23.88
N GLY A 279 -29.04 -23.81 -24.73
CA GLY A 279 -29.50 -22.94 -25.82
C GLY A 279 -30.26 -21.67 -25.42
N GLU A 280 -30.07 -21.14 -24.20
CA GLU A 280 -30.75 -19.91 -23.76
C GLU A 280 -29.88 -19.09 -22.81
N GLY A 281 -29.81 -17.78 -23.08
CA GLY A 281 -28.80 -16.85 -22.59
C GLY A 281 -28.56 -16.85 -21.08
N ALA A 282 -27.30 -17.08 -20.70
CA ALA A 282 -26.74 -16.66 -19.43
C ALA A 282 -25.28 -16.22 -19.64
N ASP A 283 -25.05 -14.92 -19.55
CA ASP A 283 -23.74 -14.22 -19.59
C ASP A 283 -22.81 -14.57 -18.40
N SER A 284 -23.06 -15.67 -17.70
CA SER A 284 -22.45 -15.96 -16.39
C SER A 284 -21.29 -16.96 -16.42
N GLY A 285 -20.73 -17.28 -17.60
CA GLY A 285 -19.70 -18.32 -17.69
C GLY A 285 -18.82 -18.35 -18.93
N GLU A 286 -18.90 -17.33 -19.79
CA GLU A 286 -18.02 -17.25 -20.96
C GLU A 286 -16.58 -16.96 -20.49
N VAL A 287 -15.64 -17.79 -20.92
CA VAL A 287 -14.21 -17.53 -20.70
C VAL A 287 -13.75 -16.48 -21.71
N ARG A 288 -13.13 -15.42 -21.21
CA ARG A 288 -12.59 -14.33 -22.01
C ARG A 288 -11.08 -14.28 -21.90
N VAL A 289 -10.45 -13.77 -22.94
CA VAL A 289 -9.02 -13.52 -23.01
C VAL A 289 -8.79 -12.03 -23.18
N GLU A 290 -8.15 -11.41 -22.21
CA GLU A 290 -7.68 -10.03 -22.28
C GLU A 290 -6.20 -10.01 -22.66
N MET A 291 -5.84 -9.30 -23.73
CA MET A 291 -4.48 -9.18 -24.24
C MET A 291 -3.97 -7.77 -24.07
N HIS A 292 -2.78 -7.66 -23.51
CA HIS A 292 -2.04 -6.43 -23.24
C HIS A 292 -0.89 -6.42 -24.24
N ILE A 293 -1.12 -5.85 -25.41
CA ILE A 293 -0.17 -5.89 -26.52
C ILE A 293 0.83 -4.74 -26.38
N PHE A 294 2.12 -5.08 -26.44
CA PHE A 294 3.22 -4.11 -26.36
C PHE A 294 3.83 -3.85 -27.75
N ALA A 295 4.50 -2.70 -27.88
CA ALA A 295 5.30 -2.40 -29.06
C ALA A 295 6.44 -3.42 -29.23
N ALA A 296 6.89 -3.65 -30.46
CA ALA A 296 7.91 -4.67 -30.76
C ALA A 296 9.30 -4.32 -30.17
N ASP A 297 9.52 -3.06 -29.84
CA ASP A 297 10.71 -2.50 -29.20
C ASP A 297 10.53 -2.27 -27.69
N SER A 298 9.46 -2.81 -27.10
CA SER A 298 9.27 -2.85 -25.65
C SER A 298 10.41 -3.65 -25.00
N PRO A 299 11.06 -3.11 -23.94
CA PRO A 299 12.28 -3.67 -23.35
C PRO A 299 12.11 -5.01 -22.63
#